data_AF-A0A8T0FIV4-F1
#
_entry.id   AF-A0A8T0FIV4-F1
#
_cell.length_a   1.000
_cell.length_b   1.000
_cell.length_c   1.000
_cell.angle_alpha   90.00
_cell.angle_beta   90.00
_cell.angle_gamma   90.00
#
_symmetry.space_group_name_H-M   'P 1'
#
loop_
_entity.id
_entity.type
_entity.pdbx_description
1 polymer ?
#
loop_
_entity_poly.entity_id
_entity_poly.type
_entity_poly.pdbx_seq_one_letter_code
_entity_poly.pdbx_strand_id
1 'polypeptide(L)'
;MQRIQSALRLKVSNTYYWSDSMIVMSWIKKETPQLKTFVGNRVATLQGLSCQEQWIHVSSGDNPADLISRGVNPSKMLESNLWWEGPAFLKNSEYPCREISDSVIKDDVDCELKKVDCESVLVTTLNNSCVTDILNCSNSYTKILHVISYVFRFLHNLRSPTERRLGPLTTEEIRKAETFIIKEIQSREFSEELRCLNKNKPVLGKSMSSDERFNIIMD
;
A
#
# COMPACT_ATOMS: atom_id res chain seq x y z
N MET A 1 20.76 7.81 -21.37
CA MET A 1 21.35 7.31 -22.62
C MET A 1 22.03 8.40 -23.45
N GLN A 2 21.43 9.58 -23.60
CA GLN A 2 22.01 10.71 -24.34
C GLN A 2 23.48 10.99 -23.99
N ARG A 3 23.85 10.99 -22.71
CA ARG A 3 25.24 11.23 -22.27
C ARG A 3 26.25 10.23 -22.86
N ILE A 4 25.89 8.94 -22.93
CA ILE A 4 26.77 7.90 -23.48
C ILE A 4 26.88 8.05 -25.00
N GLN A 5 25.76 8.27 -25.69
CA GLN A 5 25.75 8.50 -27.14
C GLN A 5 26.57 9.74 -27.52
N SER A 6 26.45 10.84 -26.76
CA SER A 6 27.26 12.04 -26.98
C SER A 6 28.76 11.80 -26.73
N ALA A 7 29.11 10.93 -25.77
CA ALA A 7 30.51 10.64 -25.46
C ALA A 7 31.18 9.71 -26.49
N LEU A 8 30.43 8.75 -27.05
CA LEU A 8 30.98 7.72 -27.95
C LEU A 8 31.45 8.27 -29.31
N ARG A 9 31.02 9.47 -29.73
CA ARG A 9 31.32 10.05 -31.06
C ARG A 9 31.09 9.08 -32.24
N LEU A 10 30.21 8.09 -32.04
CA LEU A 10 29.83 7.09 -33.03
C LEU A 10 28.35 7.24 -33.35
N LYS A 11 27.98 7.02 -34.61
CA LYS A 11 26.57 6.97 -35.00
C LYS A 11 25.98 5.65 -34.53
N VAL A 12 25.14 5.71 -33.50
CA VAL A 12 24.39 4.55 -32.99
C VAL A 12 23.11 4.40 -33.80
N SER A 13 23.01 3.33 -34.60
CA SER A 13 21.81 3.05 -35.40
C SER A 13 20.67 2.50 -34.54
N ASN A 14 20.97 1.52 -33.69
CA ASN A 14 20.01 0.82 -32.84
C ASN A 14 20.50 0.78 -31.40
N THR A 15 19.58 0.72 -30.44
CA THR A 15 19.90 0.54 -29.02
C THR A 15 18.99 -0.54 -28.43
N TYR A 16 19.59 -1.44 -27.67
CA TYR A 16 18.91 -2.53 -26.98
C TYR A 16 19.27 -2.51 -25.49
N TYR A 17 18.35 -2.97 -24.66
CA TYR A 17 18.47 -3.04 -23.21
C TYR A 17 18.32 -4.49 -22.77
N TRP A 18 19.32 -5.00 -22.05
CA TRP A 18 19.35 -6.39 -21.61
C TRP A 18 19.13 -6.46 -20.10
N SER A 19 18.19 -7.28 -19.67
CA SER A 19 17.94 -7.54 -18.25
C SER A 19 17.70 -9.02 -18.02
N ASP A 20 18.21 -9.56 -16.92
CA ASP A 20 17.93 -10.92 -16.46
C ASP A 20 16.73 -11.00 -15.51
N SER A 21 16.14 -9.85 -15.18
CA SER A 21 14.99 -9.77 -14.29
C SER A 21 13.70 -9.98 -15.07
N MET A 22 13.22 -11.23 -15.11
CA MET A 22 11.94 -11.57 -15.75
C MET A 22 10.75 -10.76 -15.22
N ILE A 23 10.76 -10.41 -13.93
CA ILE A 23 9.72 -9.58 -13.32
C ILE A 23 9.76 -8.13 -13.84
N VAL A 24 10.94 -7.53 -13.97
CA VAL A 24 11.10 -6.20 -14.58
C VAL A 24 10.68 -6.22 -16.04
N MET A 25 11.08 -7.26 -16.77
CA MET A 25 10.65 -7.46 -18.15
C MET A 25 9.13 -7.52 -18.28
N SER A 26 8.44 -8.16 -17.33
CA SER A 26 6.97 -8.18 -17.28
C SER A 26 6.36 -6.81 -16.98
N TRP A 27 6.91 -6.09 -16.00
CA TRP A 27 6.41 -4.75 -15.66
C TRP A 27 6.54 -3.75 -16.81
N ILE A 28 7.62 -3.82 -17.59
CA ILE A 28 7.83 -2.94 -18.75
C ILE A 28 6.75 -3.13 -19.82
N LYS A 29 6.16 -4.34 -19.92
CA LYS A 29 5.06 -4.63 -20.85
C LYS A 29 3.68 -4.19 -20.35
N LYS A 30 3.55 -3.76 -19.08
CA LYS A 30 2.28 -3.38 -18.47
C LYS A 30 2.03 -1.88 -18.53
N GLU A 31 0.76 -1.50 -18.44
CA GLU A 31 0.38 -0.12 -18.24
C GLU A 31 0.72 0.33 -16.81
N THR A 32 1.43 1.46 -16.71
CA THR A 32 1.93 2.00 -15.44
C THR A 32 0.85 2.24 -14.36
N PRO A 33 -0.41 2.61 -14.68
CA PRO A 33 -1.44 2.78 -13.65
C PRO A 33 -1.78 1.50 -12.91
N GLN A 34 -1.57 0.33 -13.54
CA GLN A 34 -1.85 -0.99 -12.95
C GLN A 34 -0.83 -1.38 -11.89
N LEU A 35 0.35 -0.77 -11.87
CA LEU A 35 1.43 -1.07 -10.93
C LEU A 35 1.36 -0.16 -9.70
N LYS A 36 1.80 -0.65 -8.54
CA LYS A 36 1.97 0.18 -7.34
C LYS A 36 2.85 1.39 -7.63
N THR A 37 2.59 2.51 -6.97
CA THR A 37 3.18 3.83 -7.27
C THR A 37 4.69 3.82 -7.44
N PHE A 38 5.42 3.11 -6.58
CA PHE A 38 6.88 3.05 -6.63
C PHE A 38 7.42 2.39 -7.89
N VAL A 39 6.81 1.26 -8.31
CA VAL A 39 7.18 0.52 -9.51
C VAL A 39 6.64 1.23 -10.74
N GLY A 40 5.38 1.64 -10.72
CA GLY A 40 4.71 2.36 -11.82
C GLY A 40 5.46 3.63 -12.25
N ASN A 41 5.95 4.44 -11.31
CA ASN A 41 6.71 5.65 -11.63
C ASN A 41 8.04 5.35 -12.35
N ARG A 42 8.72 4.25 -11.96
CA ARG A 42 9.97 3.83 -12.60
C ARG A 42 9.73 3.27 -13.99
N VAL A 43 8.72 2.41 -14.12
CA VAL A 43 8.31 1.86 -15.42
C VAL A 43 7.89 2.98 -16.37
N ALA A 44 7.14 3.98 -15.89
CA ALA A 44 6.77 5.16 -16.69
C ALA A 44 8.00 5.93 -17.19
N THR A 45 9.02 6.07 -16.33
CA THR A 45 10.29 6.69 -16.73
C THR A 45 11.00 5.88 -17.81
N LEU A 46 11.04 4.54 -17.69
CA LEU A 46 11.66 3.67 -18.68
C LEU A 46 10.91 3.69 -20.02
N GLN A 47 9.58 3.59 -20.00
CA GLN A 47 8.73 3.68 -21.18
C GLN A 47 8.79 5.06 -21.86
N GLY A 48 9.05 6.13 -21.10
CA GLY A 48 9.29 7.47 -21.65
C GLY A 48 10.67 7.65 -22.31
N LEU A 49 11.63 6.77 -22.02
CA LEU A 49 13.01 6.85 -22.53
C LEU A 49 13.36 5.77 -23.56
N SER A 50 12.50 4.77 -23.73
CA SER A 50 12.76 3.59 -24.57
C SER A 50 11.46 2.93 -25.03
N CYS A 51 11.53 2.25 -26.17
CA CYS A 51 10.44 1.40 -26.64
C CYS A 51 10.53 0.02 -26.01
N GLN A 52 9.38 -0.61 -25.77
CA GLN A 52 9.27 -1.93 -25.13
C GLN A 52 10.04 -3.01 -25.90
N GLU A 53 10.05 -2.92 -27.24
CA GLU A 53 10.70 -3.87 -28.15
C GLU A 53 12.24 -3.82 -28.07
N GLN A 54 12.79 -2.76 -27.46
CA GLN A 54 14.22 -2.64 -27.23
C GLN A 54 14.69 -3.44 -26.02
N TRP A 55 13.77 -3.90 -25.15
CA TRP A 55 14.09 -4.66 -23.95
C TRP A 55 14.11 -6.15 -24.26
N ILE A 56 15.22 -6.82 -23.93
CA ILE A 56 15.46 -8.22 -24.20
C ILE A 56 15.92 -8.92 -22.93
N HIS A 57 15.41 -10.11 -22.70
CA HIS A 57 15.84 -10.93 -21.56
C HIS A 57 17.18 -11.61 -21.84
N VAL A 58 18.11 -11.55 -20.89
CA VAL A 58 19.37 -12.32 -20.87
C VAL A 58 19.38 -13.27 -19.68
N SER A 59 20.04 -14.43 -19.78
CA SER A 59 20.20 -15.29 -18.59
C SER A 59 21.10 -14.61 -17.55
N SER A 60 20.89 -14.83 -16.24
CA SER A 60 21.77 -14.24 -15.21
C SER A 60 23.25 -14.65 -15.38
N GLY A 61 23.52 -15.83 -15.93
CA GLY A 61 24.89 -16.27 -16.21
C GLY A 61 25.56 -15.52 -17.39
N ASP A 62 24.76 -14.92 -18.26
CA ASP A 62 25.20 -14.14 -19.41
C ASP A 62 25.10 -12.62 -19.17
N ASN A 63 24.68 -12.19 -17.97
CA ASN A 63 24.55 -10.79 -17.61
C ASN A 63 25.86 -10.26 -16.98
N PRO A 64 26.69 -9.48 -17.71
CA PRO A 64 27.93 -8.97 -17.14
C PRO A 64 27.71 -7.98 -15.99
N ALA A 65 26.55 -7.31 -15.91
CA ALA A 65 26.24 -6.38 -14.83
C ALA A 65 26.17 -7.08 -13.45
N ASP A 66 25.86 -8.39 -13.44
CA ASP A 66 25.76 -9.19 -12.22
C ASP A 66 27.12 -9.36 -11.52
N LEU A 67 28.22 -9.36 -12.27
CA LEU A 67 29.57 -9.45 -11.72
C LEU A 67 29.91 -8.26 -10.83
N ILE A 68 29.49 -7.06 -11.23
CA ILE A 68 29.72 -5.84 -10.44
C ILE A 68 28.69 -5.69 -9.32
N SER A 69 27.42 -6.00 -9.58
CA SER A 69 26.36 -5.82 -8.59
C SER A 69 26.50 -6.76 -7.39
N ARG A 70 26.94 -8.01 -7.61
CA ARG A 70 27.19 -8.99 -6.54
C ARG A 70 28.54 -8.83 -5.87
N GLY A 71 29.47 -8.16 -6.55
CA GLY A 71 30.87 -8.06 -6.16
C GLY A 71 31.67 -9.28 -6.62
N VAL A 72 32.79 -9.01 -7.28
CA VAL A 72 33.75 -10.03 -7.74
C VAL A 72 35.15 -9.61 -7.30
N ASN A 73 36.00 -10.59 -6.99
CA ASN A 73 37.39 -10.32 -6.66
C ASN A 73 38.09 -9.65 -7.87
N PRO A 74 38.87 -8.56 -7.68
CA PRO A 74 39.53 -7.86 -8.78
C PRO A 74 40.36 -8.76 -9.69
N SER A 75 41.07 -9.75 -9.14
CA SER A 75 41.87 -10.69 -9.94
C SER A 75 40.99 -11.55 -10.85
N LYS A 76 39.84 -12.03 -10.34
CA LYS A 76 38.87 -12.79 -11.15
C LYS A 76 38.14 -11.91 -12.18
N MET A 77 38.00 -10.61 -11.89
CA MET A 77 37.41 -9.66 -12.83
C MET A 77 38.32 -9.44 -14.05
N LEU A 78 39.64 -9.37 -13.84
CA LEU A 78 40.62 -9.24 -14.92
C LEU A 78 40.57 -10.45 -15.88
N GLU A 79 40.25 -11.63 -15.35
CA GLU A 79 40.12 -12.88 -16.12
C GLU A 79 38.72 -13.09 -16.72
N SER A 80 37.76 -12.18 -16.48
CA SER A 80 36.37 -12.36 -16.90
C SER A 80 36.13 -11.98 -18.36
N ASN A 81 36.14 -12.97 -19.25
CA ASN A 81 35.75 -12.78 -20.65
C ASN A 81 34.32 -12.23 -20.79
N LEU A 82 33.40 -12.63 -19.91
CA LEU A 82 32.01 -12.13 -19.92
C LEU A 82 31.97 -10.61 -19.71
N TRP A 83 32.81 -10.05 -18.84
CA TRP A 83 32.85 -8.61 -18.58
C TRP A 83 33.48 -7.84 -19.75
N TRP A 84 34.63 -8.33 -20.23
CA TRP A 84 35.43 -7.60 -21.23
C TRP A 84 34.91 -7.75 -22.65
N GLU A 85 34.38 -8.93 -23.00
CA GLU A 85 33.94 -9.25 -24.36
C GLU A 85 32.42 -9.34 -24.49
N GLY A 86 31.70 -9.37 -23.37
CA GLY A 86 30.27 -9.63 -23.33
C GLY A 86 29.93 -11.11 -23.58
N PRO A 87 28.63 -11.47 -23.49
CA PRO A 87 28.17 -12.81 -23.78
C PRO A 87 28.36 -13.16 -25.26
N ALA A 88 28.68 -14.43 -25.53
CA ALA A 88 29.08 -14.91 -26.85
C ALA A 88 28.04 -14.62 -27.95
N PHE A 89 26.75 -14.63 -27.61
CA PHE A 89 25.68 -14.38 -28.57
C PHE A 89 25.68 -12.94 -29.12
N LEU A 90 26.27 -11.96 -28.43
CA LEU A 90 26.37 -10.59 -28.96
C LEU A 90 27.36 -10.47 -30.12
N LYS A 91 28.24 -11.47 -30.28
CA LYS A 91 29.17 -11.56 -31.42
C LYS A 91 28.49 -12.10 -32.68
N ASN A 92 27.29 -12.66 -32.54
CA ASN A 92 26.49 -13.16 -33.66
C ASN A 92 25.55 -12.07 -34.17
N SER A 93 25.20 -12.13 -35.46
CA SER A 93 24.27 -11.19 -36.10
C SER A 93 22.82 -11.36 -35.65
N GLU A 94 22.48 -12.51 -35.05
CA GLU A 94 21.15 -12.81 -34.51
C GLU A 94 21.19 -12.88 -32.99
N TYR A 95 20.34 -12.06 -32.37
CA TYR A 95 20.20 -11.98 -30.93
C TYR A 95 19.20 -13.04 -30.44
N PRO A 96 19.49 -13.75 -29.35
CA PRO A 96 18.54 -14.69 -28.77
C PRO A 96 17.34 -13.92 -28.21
N CYS A 97 16.25 -13.88 -28.97
CA CYS A 97 14.97 -13.41 -28.47
C CYS A 97 14.33 -14.57 -27.69
N ARG A 98 14.44 -14.55 -26.36
CA ARG A 98 13.58 -15.42 -25.54
C ARG A 98 12.24 -14.73 -25.39
N GLU A 99 11.23 -15.25 -26.09
CA GLU A 99 9.85 -14.94 -25.75
C GLU A 99 9.61 -15.37 -24.31
N ILE A 100 9.35 -14.39 -23.46
CA ILE A 100 9.04 -14.64 -22.06
C ILE A 100 7.59 -15.11 -22.03
N SER A 101 7.36 -16.39 -21.76
CA SER A 101 6.02 -16.97 -21.62
C SER A 101 5.26 -16.26 -20.49
N ASP A 102 4.05 -15.78 -20.78
CA ASP A 102 3.17 -15.10 -19.83
C ASP A 102 2.80 -15.99 -18.62
N SER A 103 2.93 -17.31 -18.74
CA SER A 103 2.61 -18.27 -17.68
C SER A 103 3.64 -18.31 -16.53
N VAL A 104 4.88 -17.87 -16.75
CA VAL A 104 5.98 -17.99 -15.76
C VAL A 104 6.01 -16.82 -14.77
N ILE A 105 5.26 -15.75 -15.04
CA ILE A 105 5.38 -14.47 -14.31
C ILE A 105 4.10 -14.06 -13.58
N LYS A 106 3.20 -14.99 -13.26
CA LYS A 106 1.93 -14.63 -12.60
C LYS A 106 2.12 -14.25 -11.13
N ASP A 107 2.76 -15.11 -10.34
CA ASP A 107 2.70 -14.98 -8.88
C ASP A 107 3.41 -13.72 -8.32
N ASP A 108 4.59 -13.39 -8.85
CA ASP A 108 5.37 -12.23 -8.37
C ASP A 108 4.89 -10.89 -8.94
N VAL A 109 4.31 -10.90 -10.15
CA VAL A 109 3.81 -9.67 -10.78
C VAL A 109 2.49 -9.25 -10.15
N ASP A 110 1.63 -10.21 -9.80
CA ASP A 110 0.36 -9.96 -9.15
C ASP A 110 0.54 -9.25 -7.79
N CYS A 111 1.65 -9.51 -7.11
CA CYS A 111 2.00 -8.82 -5.87
C CYS A 111 2.20 -7.30 -6.06
N GLU A 112 2.70 -6.85 -7.21
CA GLU A 112 3.01 -5.45 -7.51
C GLU A 112 1.93 -4.74 -8.35
N LEU A 113 0.88 -5.46 -8.73
CA LEU A 113 -0.34 -4.82 -9.21
C LEU A 113 -0.97 -4.03 -8.06
N LYS A 114 -1.49 -2.84 -8.36
CA LYS A 114 -2.44 -2.20 -7.46
C LYS A 114 -3.57 -3.19 -7.30
N LYS A 115 -3.89 -3.52 -6.05
CA LYS A 115 -5.17 -4.13 -5.75
C LYS A 115 -6.20 -3.19 -6.34
N VAL A 116 -6.93 -3.67 -7.34
CA VAL A 116 -8.19 -3.04 -7.68
C VAL A 116 -8.99 -3.23 -6.41
N ASP A 117 -9.06 -2.19 -5.59
CA ASP A 117 -10.13 -2.09 -4.62
C ASP A 117 -11.38 -2.12 -5.50
N CYS A 118 -11.93 -3.32 -5.69
CA CYS A 118 -13.25 -3.50 -6.25
C CYS A 118 -14.12 -2.44 -5.59
N GLU A 119 -14.92 -1.72 -6.41
CA GLU A 119 -15.95 -0.79 -5.96
C GLU A 119 -16.36 -1.14 -4.54
N SER A 120 -16.09 -0.26 -3.57
CA SER A 120 -16.41 -0.55 -2.19
C SER A 120 -17.93 -0.71 -2.09
N VAL A 121 -18.42 -1.94 -2.22
CA VAL A 121 -19.80 -2.27 -1.93
C VAL A 121 -19.92 -2.06 -0.43
N LEU A 122 -20.57 -0.97 -0.05
CA LEU A 122 -20.98 -0.74 1.33
C LEU A 122 -22.01 -1.83 1.69
N VAL A 123 -21.52 -2.95 2.20
CA VAL A 123 -22.37 -3.96 2.83
C VAL A 123 -22.69 -3.44 4.23
N THR A 124 -23.81 -2.75 4.37
CA THR A 124 -24.37 -2.44 5.68
C THR A 124 -24.92 -3.73 6.28
N THR A 125 -24.09 -4.43 7.06
CA THR A 125 -24.62 -5.49 7.92
C THR A 125 -25.38 -4.80 9.07
N LEU A 126 -26.65 -5.17 9.25
CA LEU A 126 -27.53 -4.60 10.28
C LEU A 126 -27.00 -4.78 11.73
N ASN A 127 -25.96 -5.60 11.93
CA ASN A 127 -25.56 -6.09 13.24
C ASN A 127 -24.16 -5.67 13.71
N ASN A 128 -23.34 -5.03 12.86
CA ASN A 128 -22.05 -4.50 13.31
C ASN A 128 -22.15 -2.97 13.35
N SER A 129 -22.28 -2.44 14.57
CA SER A 129 -22.15 -1.02 14.81
C SER A 129 -20.79 -0.56 14.28
N CYS A 130 -20.79 0.33 13.29
CA CYS A 130 -19.60 1.00 12.73
C CYS A 130 -18.66 1.55 13.82
N VAL A 131 -19.19 1.84 15.01
CA VAL A 131 -18.42 2.24 16.19
C VAL A 131 -17.43 1.15 16.62
N THR A 132 -17.81 -0.13 16.60
CA THR A 132 -16.92 -1.25 16.95
C THR A 132 -15.69 -1.29 16.07
N ASP A 133 -15.89 -1.10 14.76
CA ASP A 133 -14.80 -1.12 13.79
C ASP A 133 -13.84 0.05 14.02
N ILE A 134 -14.38 1.23 14.38
CA ILE A 134 -13.59 2.40 14.76
C ILE A 134 -12.82 2.16 16.08
N LEU A 135 -13.45 1.52 17.07
CA LEU A 135 -12.78 1.19 18.34
C LEU A 135 -11.63 0.19 18.11
N ASN A 136 -11.80 -0.75 17.18
CA ASN A 136 -10.79 -1.75 16.86
C ASN A 136 -9.69 -1.26 15.90
N CYS A 137 -9.81 -0.04 15.35
CA CYS A 137 -8.84 0.46 14.38
C CYS A 137 -7.52 0.95 15.03
N SER A 138 -7.46 1.07 16.36
CA SER A 138 -6.25 1.51 17.07
C SER A 138 -6.26 1.12 18.55
N ASN A 139 -5.09 0.83 19.12
CA ASN A 139 -4.92 0.63 20.57
C ASN A 139 -4.72 1.94 21.36
N SER A 140 -4.85 3.10 20.71
CA SER A 140 -4.62 4.40 21.34
C SER A 140 -5.93 5.15 21.56
N TYR A 141 -6.31 5.29 22.84
CA TYR A 141 -7.54 5.99 23.24
C TYR A 141 -7.62 7.41 22.67
N THR A 142 -6.52 8.17 22.74
CA THR A 142 -6.46 9.54 22.20
C THR A 142 -6.63 9.57 20.67
N LYS A 143 -6.11 8.59 19.94
CA LYS A 143 -6.34 8.48 18.50
C LYS A 143 -7.80 8.18 18.18
N ILE A 144 -8.43 7.25 18.90
CA ILE A 144 -9.85 6.92 18.73
C ILE A 144 -10.71 8.16 18.98
N LEU A 145 -10.46 8.90 20.06
CA LEU A 145 -11.15 10.15 20.37
C LEU A 145 -11.05 11.15 19.22
N HIS A 146 -9.85 11.34 18.66
CA HIS A 146 -9.66 12.24 17.52
C HIS A 146 -10.40 11.76 16.26
N VAL A 147 -10.36 10.46 15.96
CA VAL A 147 -11.07 9.89 14.79
C VAL A 147 -12.57 10.17 14.91
N ILE A 148 -13.19 9.81 16.04
CA ILE A 148 -14.63 10.03 16.26
C ILE A 148 -14.97 11.52 16.28
N SER A 149 -14.11 12.37 16.87
CA SER A 149 -14.29 13.82 16.86
C SER A 149 -14.30 14.38 15.43
N TYR A 150 -13.39 13.92 14.56
CA TYR A 150 -13.37 14.33 13.16
C TYR A 150 -14.57 13.81 12.37
N VAL A 151 -15.04 12.59 12.64
CA VAL A 151 -16.28 12.07 12.05
C VAL A 151 -17.47 12.95 12.44
N PHE A 152 -17.62 13.30 13.72
CA PHE A 152 -18.68 14.21 14.17
C PHE A 152 -18.56 15.61 13.58
N ARG A 153 -17.34 16.16 13.48
CA ARG A 153 -17.10 17.44 12.82
C ARG A 153 -17.48 17.40 11.35
N PHE A 154 -17.14 16.32 10.65
CA PHE A 154 -17.50 16.13 9.25
C PHE A 154 -19.03 16.13 9.09
N LEU A 155 -19.74 15.35 9.90
CA LEU A 155 -21.21 15.32 9.90
C LEU A 155 -21.83 16.68 10.23
N HIS A 156 -21.26 17.42 11.19
CA HIS A 156 -21.68 18.79 11.50
C HIS A 156 -21.50 19.72 10.29
N ASN A 157 -20.33 19.70 9.66
CA ASN A 157 -20.00 20.55 8.52
C ASN A 157 -20.85 20.24 7.27
N LEU A 158 -21.31 18.98 7.11
CA LEU A 158 -22.27 18.61 6.07
C LEU A 158 -23.67 19.15 6.36
N ARG A 159 -24.12 19.11 7.61
CA ARG A 159 -25.46 19.57 8.02
C ARG A 159 -25.57 21.08 8.13
N SER A 160 -24.48 21.77 8.46
CA SER A 160 -24.42 23.21 8.63
C SER A 160 -23.30 23.85 7.79
N PRO A 161 -23.47 23.96 6.45
CA PRO A 161 -22.43 24.46 5.56
C PRO A 161 -22.02 25.92 5.82
N THR A 162 -22.88 26.71 6.45
CA THR A 162 -22.65 28.12 6.81
C THR A 162 -21.88 28.27 8.13
N GLU A 163 -21.80 27.23 8.97
CA GLU A 163 -21.17 27.24 10.29
C GLU A 163 -20.11 26.14 10.40
N ARG A 164 -19.26 26.06 9.38
CA ARG A 164 -18.22 25.04 9.30
C ARG A 164 -17.17 25.25 10.38
N ARG A 165 -16.88 24.18 11.10
CA ARG A 165 -15.78 24.10 12.06
C ARG A 165 -14.49 23.78 11.32
N LEU A 166 -13.48 24.62 11.51
CA LEU A 166 -12.16 24.53 10.90
C LEU A 166 -11.08 24.60 11.99
N GLY A 167 -9.85 24.22 11.65
CA GLY A 167 -8.70 24.28 12.57
C GLY A 167 -8.58 23.06 13.50
N PRO A 168 -7.81 23.15 14.60
CA PRO A 168 -7.62 22.06 15.56
C PRO A 168 -8.93 21.58 16.19
N LEU A 169 -8.95 20.35 16.71
CA LEU A 169 -10.08 19.84 17.50
C LEU A 169 -10.24 20.64 18.78
N THR A 170 -11.48 21.05 19.07
CA THR A 170 -11.81 21.70 20.33
C THR A 170 -11.96 20.66 21.44
N THR A 171 -11.75 21.07 22.69
CA THR A 171 -11.99 20.21 23.86
C THR A 171 -13.43 19.71 23.92
N GLU A 172 -14.39 20.50 23.45
CA GLU A 172 -15.81 20.12 23.43
C GLU A 172 -16.08 18.99 22.43
N GLU A 173 -15.44 19.02 21.25
CA GLU A 173 -15.57 17.93 20.28
C GLU A 173 -14.97 16.62 20.80
N ILE A 174 -13.84 16.71 21.50
CA ILE A 174 -13.19 15.56 22.13
C ILE A 174 -14.06 15.00 23.26
N ARG A 175 -14.63 15.85 24.13
CA ARG A 175 -15.55 15.42 25.19
C ARG A 175 -16.79 14.75 24.63
N LYS A 176 -17.36 15.31 23.56
CA LYS A 176 -18.51 14.71 22.88
C LYS A 176 -18.18 13.31 22.33
N ALA A 177 -17.00 13.14 21.75
CA ALA A 177 -16.53 11.83 21.29
C ALA A 177 -16.34 10.85 22.45
N GLU A 178 -15.75 11.30 23.56
CA GLU A 178 -15.56 10.50 24.77
C GLU A 178 -16.89 10.02 25.37
N THR A 179 -17.84 10.94 25.59
CA THR A 179 -19.16 10.59 26.10
C THR A 179 -19.87 9.59 25.18
N PHE A 180 -19.73 9.76 23.86
CA PHE A 180 -20.32 8.84 22.90
C PHE A 180 -19.73 7.43 23.01
N ILE A 181 -18.40 7.29 23.08
CA ILE A 181 -17.74 5.98 23.24
C ILE A 181 -18.21 5.31 24.52
N ILE A 182 -18.24 6.05 25.64
CA ILE A 182 -18.67 5.52 26.93
C ILE A 182 -20.11 5.02 26.86
N LYS A 183 -21.02 5.81 26.28
CA LYS A 183 -22.43 5.40 26.12
C LYS A 183 -22.59 4.17 25.21
N GLU A 184 -21.79 4.06 24.15
CA GLU A 184 -21.80 2.90 23.26
C GLU A 184 -21.26 1.62 23.91
N ILE A 185 -20.23 1.72 24.75
CA ILE A 185 -19.72 0.56 25.51
C ILE A 185 -20.75 0.19 26.59
N GLN A 186 -21.29 1.18 27.30
CA GLN A 186 -22.30 0.95 28.33
C GLN A 186 -23.57 0.29 27.77
N SER A 187 -24.03 0.73 26.61
CA SER A 187 -25.23 0.15 25.96
C SER A 187 -25.06 -1.32 25.57
N ARG A 188 -23.83 -1.78 25.36
CA ARG A 188 -23.51 -3.17 25.00
C ARG A 188 -23.30 -4.04 26.23
N GLU A 189 -22.35 -3.63 27.07
CA GLU A 189 -21.89 -4.43 28.21
C GLU A 189 -22.89 -4.42 29.37
N PHE A 190 -23.62 -3.31 29.55
CA PHE A 190 -24.59 -3.12 30.64
C PHE A 190 -26.02 -2.95 30.11
N SER A 191 -26.35 -3.63 29.00
CA SER A 191 -27.65 -3.50 28.32
C SER A 191 -28.83 -3.85 29.24
N GLU A 192 -28.70 -4.88 30.08
CA GLU A 192 -29.73 -5.31 31.02
C GLU A 192 -29.84 -4.38 32.23
N GLU A 193 -28.72 -3.90 32.78
CA GLU A 193 -28.69 -2.91 33.86
C GLU A 193 -29.34 -1.59 33.39
N LEU A 194 -29.02 -1.11 32.19
CA LEU A 194 -29.66 0.04 31.57
C LEU A 194 -31.15 -0.18 31.33
N ARG A 195 -31.55 -1.39 30.97
CA ARG A 195 -32.98 -1.76 30.81
C ARG A 195 -33.72 -1.75 32.14
N CYS A 196 -33.08 -2.17 33.22
CA CYS A 196 -33.63 -2.07 34.58
C CYS A 196 -33.75 -0.62 35.03
N LEU A 197 -32.69 0.19 34.86
CA LEU A 197 -32.68 1.60 35.22
C LEU A 197 -33.76 2.39 34.47
N ASN A 198 -33.89 2.20 33.15
CA ASN A 198 -34.93 2.85 32.35
C ASN A 198 -36.36 2.44 32.76
N LYS A 199 -36.54 1.29 33.42
CA LYS A 199 -37.84 0.81 33.92
C LYS A 199 -38.04 1.06 35.42
N ASN A 200 -37.16 1.84 36.06
CA ASN A 200 -37.14 2.07 37.52
C ASN A 200 -37.16 0.76 38.34
N LYS A 201 -36.49 -0.28 37.84
CA LYS A 201 -36.37 -1.57 38.52
C LYS A 201 -35.00 -1.70 39.18
N PRO A 202 -34.90 -2.43 40.31
CA PRO A 202 -33.60 -2.70 40.94
C PRO A 202 -32.68 -3.45 39.96
N VAL A 203 -31.43 -3.00 39.91
CA VAL A 203 -30.39 -3.61 39.06
C VAL A 203 -30.05 -5.01 39.61
N LEU A 204 -30.00 -6.02 38.74
CA LEU A 204 -29.65 -7.39 39.12
C LEU A 204 -28.17 -7.42 39.52
N GLY A 205 -27.90 -7.49 40.83
CA GLY A 205 -26.56 -7.39 41.42
C GLY A 205 -25.62 -8.58 41.18
N LYS A 206 -25.42 -9.01 39.92
CA LYS A 206 -24.44 -10.06 39.58
C LYS A 206 -23.20 -9.60 38.81
N SER A 207 -23.06 -8.30 38.53
CA SER A 207 -21.89 -7.77 37.79
C SER A 207 -20.90 -6.96 38.65
N MET A 208 -21.14 -6.76 39.95
CA MET A 208 -20.22 -5.96 40.79
C MET A 208 -19.18 -6.85 41.50
N SER A 209 -18.04 -7.05 40.84
CA SER A 209 -16.78 -7.21 41.59
C SER A 209 -16.50 -5.90 42.32
N SER A 210 -16.10 -5.99 43.57
CA SER A 210 -16.06 -4.91 44.57
C SER A 210 -15.16 -3.71 44.26
N ASP A 211 -14.44 -3.69 43.12
CA ASP A 211 -13.43 -2.68 42.79
C ASP A 211 -13.78 -1.74 41.63
N GLU A 212 -14.90 -1.94 40.91
CA GLU A 212 -15.23 -1.12 39.73
C GLU A 212 -16.60 -0.44 39.86
N ARG A 213 -16.67 0.61 40.69
CA ARG A 213 -17.78 1.58 40.60
C ARG A 213 -17.62 2.43 39.35
N PHE A 214 -17.89 1.88 38.18
CA PHE A 214 -18.15 2.69 36.99
C PHE A 214 -19.49 3.39 37.19
N ASN A 215 -19.47 4.71 37.40
CA ASN A 215 -20.67 5.52 37.36
C ASN A 215 -21.28 5.42 35.95
N ILE A 216 -22.45 4.79 35.83
CA ILE A 216 -23.24 4.83 34.60
C ILE A 216 -23.57 6.30 34.34
N ILE A 217 -23.11 6.83 33.19
CA ILE A 217 -23.32 8.23 32.86
C ILE A 217 -24.72 8.35 32.27
N MET A 218 -25.68 8.65 33.15
CA MET A 218 -27.04 9.04 32.77
C MET A 218 -27.05 10.57 32.63
N ASP A 219 -27.09 11.04 31.39
CA ASP A 219 -27.58 12.34 30.88
C ASP A 219 -27.08 12.53 29.43
#